data_AF-A0A372LKW4-F1
#
_entry.id   AF-A0A372LKW4-F1
#
_cell.length_a   1.000
_cell.length_b   1.000
_cell.length_c   1.000
_cell.angle_alpha   90.00
_cell.angle_beta   90.00
_cell.angle_gamma   90.00
#
_symmetry.space_group_name_H-M   'P 1'
#
loop_
_entity.id
_entity.type
_entity.pdbx_description
1 polymer ?
#
loop_
_entity_poly.entity_id
_entity_poly.type
_entity_poly.pdbx_seq_one_letter_code
_entity_poly.pdbx_strand_id
1 'polypeptide(L)'
;MTNNTLPPKTCSVDRLVTMEADVEKVLNGQKTATRRNGRYADVGEVMVLKDKKFVVNNVYSQSLGELTDEHARQEGFETVEEYKQSILSYHPGMPWLPKMRVWVHEFSPENE
;
A
#
# COMPACT_ATOMS: atom_id res chain seq x y z
N MET A 1 21.36 15.71 -14.90
CA MET A 1 20.30 14.69 -14.93
C MET A 1 20.24 14.09 -13.54
N THR A 2 19.33 14.54 -12.68
CA THR A 2 19.10 13.88 -11.39
C THR A 2 18.36 12.60 -11.68
N ASN A 3 19.09 11.48 -11.75
CA ASN A 3 18.48 10.15 -11.72
C ASN A 3 17.71 10.06 -10.40
N ASN A 4 16.40 10.32 -10.44
CA ASN A 4 15.53 10.29 -9.28
C ASN A 4 15.22 8.83 -8.93
N THR A 5 16.27 8.07 -8.63
CA THR A 5 16.18 6.67 -8.25
C THR A 5 15.59 6.61 -6.85
N LEU A 6 14.46 5.93 -6.73
CA LEU A 6 13.88 5.60 -5.43
C LEU A 6 14.92 4.86 -4.57
N PRO A 7 14.89 5.01 -3.24
CA PRO A 7 15.77 4.26 -2.34
C PRO A 7 15.60 2.74 -2.56
N PRO A 8 16.56 1.90 -2.15
CA PRO A 8 16.47 0.46 -2.35
C PRO A 8 15.20 -0.13 -1.71
N LYS A 9 14.67 -1.19 -2.32
CA LYS A 9 13.58 -1.97 -1.74
C LYS A 9 14.03 -2.63 -0.44
N THR A 10 13.12 -2.71 0.52
CA THR A 10 13.33 -3.38 1.81
C THR A 10 12.67 -4.75 1.86
N CYS A 11 11.87 -5.10 0.86
CA CYS A 11 11.14 -6.36 0.74
C CYS A 11 10.76 -6.65 -0.72
N SER A 12 10.13 -7.80 -1.00
CA SER A 12 9.63 -8.15 -2.33
C SER A 12 8.15 -7.77 -2.50
N VAL A 13 7.74 -7.62 -3.76
CA VAL A 13 6.36 -7.32 -4.17
C VAL A 13 5.39 -8.43 -3.76
N ASP A 14 5.85 -9.68 -3.68
CA ASP A 14 5.04 -10.83 -3.24
C ASP A 14 4.58 -10.72 -1.78
N ARG A 15 5.27 -9.89 -0.99
CA ARG A 15 4.93 -9.62 0.42
C ARG A 15 4.19 -8.30 0.60
N LEU A 16 3.74 -7.67 -0.50
CA LEU A 16 3.05 -6.38 -0.47
C LEU A 16 1.67 -6.50 0.21
N VAL A 17 0.89 -7.53 -0.15
CA VAL A 17 -0.43 -7.82 0.41
C VAL A 17 -0.48 -9.29 0.86
N THR A 18 -0.46 -9.54 2.17
CA THR A 18 -0.30 -10.89 2.72
C THR A 18 -1.47 -11.36 3.59
N MET A 19 -2.32 -10.45 4.07
CA MET A 19 -3.48 -10.82 4.87
C MET A 19 -4.62 -11.24 3.94
N GLU A 20 -5.22 -12.41 4.18
CA GLU A 20 -6.28 -12.95 3.31
C GLU A 20 -7.44 -11.97 3.11
N ALA A 21 -7.85 -11.26 4.17
CA ALA A 21 -8.91 -10.25 4.08
C ALA A 21 -8.54 -9.09 3.14
N ASP A 22 -7.27 -8.64 3.13
CA ASP A 22 -6.82 -7.61 2.20
C ASP A 22 -6.70 -8.15 0.78
N VAL A 23 -6.27 -9.41 0.61
CA VAL A 23 -6.23 -10.07 -0.70
C VAL A 23 -7.63 -10.11 -1.33
N GLU A 24 -8.65 -10.51 -0.56
CA GLU A 24 -10.05 -10.49 -1.01
C GLU A 24 -10.49 -9.08 -1.44
N LYS A 25 -10.16 -8.04 -0.68
CA LYS A 25 -10.47 -6.65 -1.05
C LYS A 25 -9.83 -6.23 -2.36
N VAL A 26 -8.57 -6.62 -2.60
CA VAL A 26 -7.87 -6.33 -3.87
C VAL A 26 -8.56 -7.04 -5.03
N LEU A 27 -8.87 -8.34 -4.86
CA LEU A 27 -9.53 -9.15 -5.88
C LEU A 27 -10.92 -8.63 -6.26
N ASN A 28 -11.61 -7.97 -5.32
CA ASN A 28 -12.92 -7.34 -5.52
C ASN A 28 -12.84 -5.87 -5.94
N GLY A 29 -11.64 -5.31 -6.15
CA GLY A 29 -11.43 -3.91 -6.54
C GLY A 29 -11.72 -2.88 -5.43
N GLN A 30 -11.90 -3.33 -4.19
CA GLN A 30 -12.15 -2.48 -3.02
C GLN A 30 -10.85 -1.88 -2.46
N LYS A 31 -9.71 -2.51 -2.74
CA LYS A 31 -8.38 -2.04 -2.36
C LYS A 31 -7.51 -1.91 -3.59
N THR A 32 -7.03 -0.70 -3.87
CA THR A 32 -6.24 -0.33 -5.05
C THR A 32 -4.87 0.26 -4.69
N ALA A 33 -4.61 0.46 -3.40
CA ALA A 33 -3.30 0.82 -2.89
C ALA A 33 -3.00 0.09 -1.57
N THR A 34 -1.72 -0.02 -1.24
CA THR A 34 -1.28 -0.47 0.07
C THR A 34 -0.12 0.39 0.57
N ARG A 35 -0.15 0.71 1.87
CA ARG A 35 0.91 1.44 2.56
C ARG A 35 1.73 0.50 3.44
N ARG A 36 3.04 0.62 3.34
CA ARG A 36 4.02 -0.14 4.12
C ARG A 36 5.08 0.79 4.70
N ASN A 37 5.69 0.39 5.82
CA ASN A 37 6.81 1.13 6.39
C ASN A 37 8.04 1.13 5.44
N GLY A 38 8.19 0.07 4.65
CA GLY A 38 9.26 -0.07 3.66
C GLY A 38 8.76 -0.04 2.22
N ARG A 39 9.68 0.11 1.27
CA ARG A 39 9.39 0.05 -0.17
C ARG A 39 9.50 -1.39 -0.67
N TYR A 40 8.42 -1.92 -1.21
CA TYR A 40 8.28 -3.34 -1.51
C TYR A 40 8.26 -3.62 -3.02
N ALA A 41 7.95 -2.60 -3.84
CA ALA A 41 7.94 -2.73 -5.28
C ALA A 41 8.53 -1.50 -5.99
N ASP A 42 8.92 -1.70 -7.25
CA ASP A 42 9.16 -0.66 -8.24
C ASP A 42 7.92 -0.48 -9.13
N VAL A 43 7.77 0.68 -9.78
CA VAL A 43 6.72 0.90 -10.78
C VAL A 43 6.94 -0.08 -11.94
N GLY A 44 5.86 -0.73 -12.38
CA GLY A 44 5.86 -1.76 -13.42
C GLY A 44 6.08 -3.18 -12.91
N GLU A 45 6.40 -3.39 -11.62
CA GLU A 45 6.42 -4.74 -11.06
C GLU A 45 5.01 -5.31 -10.93
N VAL A 46 4.90 -6.63 -11.07
CA VAL A 46 3.64 -7.36 -11.03
C VAL A 46 3.55 -8.16 -9.73
N MET A 47 2.49 -7.95 -8.96
CA MET A 47 2.11 -8.83 -7.85
C MET A 47 1.10 -9.86 -8.33
N VAL A 48 1.20 -11.09 -7.81
CA VAL A 48 0.26 -12.18 -8.13
C VAL A 48 -0.52 -12.55 -6.87
N LEU A 49 -1.85 -12.48 -6.93
CA LEU A 49 -2.77 -12.80 -5.84
C LEU A 49 -3.82 -13.79 -6.33
N LYS A 50 -3.84 -15.01 -5.77
CA LYS A 50 -4.76 -16.10 -6.19
C LYS A 50 -4.87 -16.21 -7.72
N ASP A 51 -3.71 -16.31 -8.40
CA ASP A 51 -3.55 -16.41 -9.86
C ASP A 51 -3.97 -15.17 -10.68
N LYS A 52 -4.42 -14.08 -10.04
CA LYS A 52 -4.66 -12.80 -10.69
C LYS A 52 -3.43 -11.89 -10.58
N LYS A 53 -3.11 -11.19 -11.66
CA LYS A 53 -1.97 -10.28 -11.75
C LYS A 53 -2.40 -8.83 -11.57
N PHE A 54 -1.57 -8.07 -10.86
CA PHE A 54 -1.77 -6.65 -10.65
C PHE A 54 -0.44 -5.93 -10.84
N VAL A 55 -0.44 -4.89 -11.67
CA VAL A 55 0.74 -4.07 -11.95
C VAL A 55 0.79 -2.89 -10.98
N VAL A 56 1.97 -2.63 -10.42
CA VAL A 56 2.23 -1.46 -9.57
C VAL A 56 2.42 -0.23 -10.47
N ASN A 57 1.49 0.72 -10.36
CA ASN A 57 1.43 1.91 -11.20
C ASN A 57 2.21 3.08 -10.61
N ASN A 58 2.18 3.25 -9.28
CA ASN A 58 2.85 4.35 -8.60
C ASN A 58 3.51 3.86 -7.31
N VAL A 59 4.71 4.39 -7.02
CA VAL A 59 5.43 4.16 -5.77
C VAL A 59 5.99 5.47 -5.26
N TYR A 60 5.52 5.92 -4.09
CA TYR A 60 5.93 7.20 -3.51
C TYR A 60 5.86 7.16 -1.99
N SER A 61 6.50 8.14 -1.35
CA SER A 61 6.45 8.29 0.11
C SER A 61 5.38 9.31 0.49
N GLN A 62 4.57 8.99 1.49
CA GLN A 62 3.51 9.84 2.04
C GLN A 62 3.66 9.93 3.56
N SER A 63 3.41 11.09 4.15
CA SER A 63 3.33 11.21 5.60
C SER A 63 1.94 10.83 6.13
N LEU A 64 1.87 10.26 7.34
CA LEU A 64 0.59 9.86 7.92
C LEU A 64 -0.36 11.05 8.14
N GLY A 65 0.17 12.26 8.28
CA GLY A 65 -0.61 13.49 8.38
C GLY A 65 -1.26 13.96 7.08
N GLU A 66 -0.84 13.42 5.93
CA GLU A 66 -1.40 13.74 4.60
C GLU A 66 -2.53 12.77 4.20
N LEU A 67 -2.88 11.81 5.05
CA LEU A 67 -3.96 10.85 4.77
C LEU A 67 -5.31 11.56 4.72
N THR A 68 -6.11 11.16 3.75
CA THR A 68 -7.48 11.63 3.51
C THR A 68 -8.41 10.43 3.43
N ASP A 69 -9.73 10.63 3.49
CA ASP A 69 -10.66 9.50 3.36
C ASP A 69 -10.59 8.85 1.98
N GLU A 70 -10.19 9.59 0.94
CA GLU A 70 -9.90 9.00 -0.38
C GLU A 70 -8.73 8.02 -0.32
N HIS A 71 -7.64 8.41 0.36
CA HIS A 71 -6.50 7.53 0.61
C HIS A 71 -6.88 6.28 1.43
N ALA A 72 -7.81 6.41 2.37
CA ALA A 72 -8.35 5.28 3.14
C ALA A 72 -9.21 4.37 2.26
N ARG A 73 -10.01 4.92 1.36
CA ARG A 73 -10.81 4.13 0.38
C ARG A 73 -9.93 3.34 -0.55
N GLN A 74 -8.80 3.88 -1.00
CA GLN A 74 -7.81 3.11 -1.76
C GLN A 74 -7.25 1.90 -0.97
N GLU A 75 -7.19 1.97 0.37
CA GLU A 75 -6.80 0.85 1.23
C GLU A 75 -7.94 -0.12 1.53
N GLY A 76 -9.17 0.21 1.12
CA GLY A 76 -10.40 -0.55 1.41
C GLY A 76 -11.03 -0.23 2.76
N PHE A 77 -11.01 1.04 3.18
CA PHE A 77 -11.67 1.57 4.39
C PHE A 77 -12.49 2.82 4.05
N GLU A 78 -13.52 3.16 4.84
CA GLU A 78 -14.37 4.33 4.51
C GLU A 78 -13.73 5.65 4.93
N THR A 79 -12.98 5.64 6.03
CA THR A 79 -12.40 6.84 6.67
C THR A 79 -10.95 6.63 7.13
N VAL A 80 -10.21 7.73 7.29
CA VAL A 80 -8.84 7.71 7.85
C VAL A 80 -8.80 7.09 9.24
N GLU A 81 -9.81 7.34 10.08
CA GLU A 81 -9.80 6.85 11.46
C GLU A 81 -9.97 5.32 11.49
N GLU A 82 -10.84 4.74 10.68
CA GLU A 82 -10.96 3.27 10.57
C GLU A 82 -9.65 2.63 10.09
N TYR A 83 -9.06 3.20 9.05
CA TYR A 83 -7.77 2.74 8.53
C TYR A 83 -6.68 2.79 9.61
N LYS A 84 -6.58 3.91 10.34
CA LYS A 84 -5.64 4.08 11.44
C LYS A 84 -5.84 3.04 12.55
N GLN A 85 -7.08 2.83 13.00
CA GLN A 85 -7.38 1.85 14.04
C GLN A 85 -7.01 0.42 13.61
N SER A 86 -7.28 0.06 12.35
CA SER A 86 -6.85 -1.22 11.79
C SER A 86 -5.33 -1.40 11.84
N ILE A 87 -4.55 -0.40 11.40
CA ILE A 87 -3.08 -0.45 11.45
C ILE A 87 -2.54 -0.57 12.88
N LEU A 88 -3.10 0.20 13.82
CA LEU A 88 -2.70 0.14 15.22
C LEU A 88 -3.02 -1.22 15.87
N SER A 89 -4.08 -1.90 15.41
CA SER A 89 -4.40 -3.26 15.87
C SER A 89 -3.34 -4.30 15.46
N TYR A 90 -2.70 -4.11 14.30
CA TYR A 90 -1.63 -4.99 13.82
C TYR A 90 -0.26 -4.66 14.43
N HIS A 91 -0.09 -3.43 14.92
CA HIS A 91 1.17 -2.92 15.48
C HIS A 91 0.96 -2.34 16.88
N PRO A 92 0.71 -3.19 17.89
CA PRO A 92 0.50 -2.74 19.25
C PRO A 92 1.72 -1.98 19.78
N GLY A 93 1.48 -0.78 20.32
CA GLY A 93 2.51 0.10 20.87
C GLY A 93 3.18 1.04 19.85
N MET A 94 2.83 0.97 18.57
CA MET A 94 3.30 1.92 17.56
C MET A 94 2.64 3.29 17.77
N PRO A 95 3.41 4.40 17.90
CA PRO A 95 2.82 5.73 17.93
C PRO A 95 2.34 6.13 16.53
N TRP A 96 1.18 6.77 16.44
CA TRP A 96 0.69 7.38 15.19
C TRP A 96 1.05 8.86 15.16
N LEU A 97 2.18 9.21 14.54
CA LEU A 97 2.65 10.59 14.45
C LEU A 97 2.46 11.13 13.02
N PRO A 98 1.88 12.33 12.83
CA PRO A 98 1.62 12.90 11.49
C PRO A 98 2.86 12.98 10.59
N LYS A 99 4.04 13.21 11.20
CA LYS A 99 5.33 13.33 10.51
C LYS A 99 5.97 11.99 10.10
N MET A 100 5.44 10.86 10.57
CA MET A 100 5.95 9.55 10.13
C MET A 100 5.61 9.32 8.67
N ARG A 101 6.53 8.68 7.94
CA ARG A 101 6.39 8.44 6.51
C ARG A 101 6.23 6.96 6.22
N VAL A 102 5.41 6.65 5.23
CA VAL A 102 5.17 5.32 4.69
C VAL A 102 5.38 5.34 3.19
N TRP A 103 5.54 4.16 2.60
CA TRP A 103 5.56 3.94 1.17
C TRP A 103 4.18 3.52 0.69
N VAL A 104 3.63 4.27 -0.25
CA VAL A 104 2.41 3.95 -0.96
C VAL A 104 2.78 3.17 -2.22
N HIS A 105 2.06 2.08 -2.46
CA HIS A 105 2.12 1.32 -3.71
C HIS A 105 0.70 1.25 -4.26
N GLU A 106 0.45 1.98 -5.35
CA GLU A 106 -0.82 1.92 -6.06
C GLU A 106 -0.73 0.90 -7.19
N PHE A 107 -1.78 0.13 -7.38
CA PHE A 107 -1.80 -0.96 -8.35
C PHE A 107 -3.18 -1.11 -8.98
N SER A 108 -3.21 -1.74 -10.16
CA SER A 108 -4.44 -2.08 -10.87
C SER A 108 -4.33 -3.51 -11.40
N PRO A 109 -5.46 -4.19 -11.67
CA PRO A 109 -5.43 -5.43 -12.44
C PRO A 109 -4.62 -5.24 -13.72
N GLU A 110 -3.76 -6.21 -14.03
CA GLU A 110 -3.12 -6.29 -15.34
C GLU A 110 -4.22 -6.70 -16.32
N ASN A 111 -4.67 -5.77 -17.16
CA ASN A 111 -5.62 -6.10 -18.23
C ASN A 111 -4.95 -7.13 -19.16
N GLU A 112 -5.67 -8.21 -19.50
CA GLU A 112 -5.28 -9.10 -20.61
C GLU A 112 -5.27 -8.37 -21.96
#